data_AF-A0ABD6EXC8-F1
#
_entry.id   AF-A0ABD6EXC8-F1
#
_cell.length_a   1.000
_cell.length_b   1.000
_cell.length_c   1.000
_cell.angle_alpha   90.00
_cell.angle_beta   90.00
_cell.angle_gamma   90.00
#
_symmetry.space_group_name_H-M   'P 1'
#
loop_
_entity.id
_entity.type
_entity.pdbx_description
1 polymer ?
#
loop_
_entity_poly.entity_id
_entity_poly.type
_entity_poly.pdbx_seq_one_letter_code
_entity_poly.pdbx_strand_id
1 'polypeptide(L)'
;MAKQVEDSLSRHETDRCLEWVMDNKSKLRRLKSNLEVSLRLQECIELVKKGERIAAVEYAKKHFVHLTSEQWKGDILKVMGLIGFGRSSEFAAYKDLLNDDKWDNLIELFRQENARIFQLMEHSSFNACLCMGMSALKTPHCRPDPNSRCPICQPDINELAEDLPFAHTSISRLICPYSGEELNENNPPFMLPNGRVYGEKSIEKLCHDNQIECPRTREVFPLSQVVRVFIL
;
A
#
# COMPACT_ATOMS: atom_id res chain seq x y z
N MET A 1 3.72 -6.93 22.25
CA MET A 1 2.63 -7.93 22.26
C MET A 1 2.53 -8.67 20.93
N ALA A 2 2.19 -8.04 19.80
CA ALA A 2 2.10 -8.74 18.51
C ALA A 2 3.36 -9.57 18.15
N LYS A 3 4.56 -8.97 18.25
CA LYS A 3 5.82 -9.69 18.01
C LYS A 3 6.01 -10.93 18.91
N GLN A 4 5.59 -10.85 20.18
CA GLN A 4 5.67 -11.99 21.10
C GLN A 4 4.69 -13.11 20.76
N VAL A 5 3.58 -12.78 20.10
CA VAL A 5 2.62 -13.77 19.57
C VAL A 5 3.19 -14.44 18.32
N GLU A 6 3.80 -13.67 17.41
CA GLU A 6 4.49 -14.23 16.24
C GLU A 6 5.67 -15.14 16.63
N ASP A 7 6.47 -14.71 17.61
CA ASP A 7 7.57 -15.50 18.18
C ASP A 7 7.07 -16.78 18.91
N SER A 8 5.82 -16.78 19.38
CA SER A 8 5.17 -17.96 19.98
C SER A 8 4.73 -18.94 18.89
N LEU A 9 4.05 -18.43 17.86
CA LEU A 9 3.56 -19.25 16.75
C LEU A 9 4.71 -19.88 15.95
N SER A 10 5.82 -19.17 15.76
CA SER A 10 7.04 -19.71 15.12
C SER A 10 7.73 -20.81 15.95
N ARG A 11 7.48 -20.86 17.26
CA ARG A 11 7.92 -21.96 18.15
C ARG A 11 6.85 -23.05 18.30
N HIS A 12 5.80 -23.01 17.49
CA HIS A 12 4.66 -23.93 17.53
C HIS A 12 3.87 -23.89 18.85
N GLU A 13 3.88 -22.73 19.53
CA GLU A 13 3.13 -22.47 20.77
C GLU A 13 1.90 -21.58 20.47
N THR A 14 0.69 -22.11 20.68
CA THR A 14 -0.58 -21.41 20.43
C THR A 14 -1.09 -20.57 21.60
N ASP A 15 -0.61 -20.81 22.81
CA ASP A 15 -1.15 -20.23 24.06
C ASP A 15 -1.29 -18.71 24.01
N ARG A 16 -0.21 -18.01 23.62
CA ARG A 16 -0.21 -16.54 23.54
C ARG A 16 -1.10 -16.00 22.45
N CYS A 17 -1.24 -16.73 21.34
CA CYS A 17 -2.15 -16.33 20.27
C CYS A 17 -3.61 -16.50 20.72
N LEU A 18 -3.91 -17.57 21.47
CA LEU A 18 -5.22 -17.80 22.06
C LEU A 18 -5.58 -16.76 23.13
N GLU A 19 -4.64 -16.36 23.98
CA GLU A 19 -4.82 -15.25 24.91
C GLU A 19 -5.16 -13.96 24.17
N TRP A 20 -4.42 -13.64 23.11
CA TRP A 20 -4.71 -12.48 22.28
C TRP A 20 -6.09 -12.54 21.60
N VAL A 21 -6.49 -13.72 21.12
CA VAL A 21 -7.83 -13.95 20.55
C VAL A 21 -8.91 -13.72 21.61
N MET A 22 -8.69 -14.18 22.84
CA MET A 22 -9.63 -13.96 23.95
C MET A 22 -9.77 -12.48 24.30
N ASP A 23 -8.66 -11.75 24.38
CA ASP A 23 -8.64 -10.31 24.65
C ASP A 23 -9.37 -9.51 23.56
N ASN A 24 -9.34 -9.98 22.30
CA ASN A 24 -9.92 -9.30 21.15
C ASN A 24 -11.21 -9.96 20.62
N LYS A 25 -11.81 -10.88 21.37
CA LYS A 25 -12.92 -11.74 20.93
C LYS A 25 -14.12 -10.98 20.36
N SER A 26 -14.53 -9.89 21.00
CA SER A 26 -15.66 -9.06 20.56
C SER A 26 -15.40 -8.40 19.20
N LYS A 27 -14.16 -7.94 18.97
CA LYS A 27 -13.71 -7.32 17.72
C LYS A 27 -13.60 -8.36 16.60
N LEU A 28 -12.97 -9.50 16.88
CA LEU A 28 -12.86 -10.62 15.94
C LEU A 28 -14.22 -11.13 15.47
N ARG A 29 -15.19 -11.22 16.39
CA ARG A 29 -16.57 -11.61 16.05
C ARG A 29 -17.24 -10.63 15.09
N ARG A 30 -17.03 -9.31 15.28
CA ARG A 30 -17.55 -8.28 14.36
C ARG A 30 -16.89 -8.36 12.98
N LEU A 31 -15.60 -8.71 12.93
CA LEU A 31 -14.84 -8.89 11.70
C LEU A 31 -15.08 -10.23 11.00
N LYS A 32 -15.86 -11.13 11.62
CA LYS A 32 -16.10 -12.52 11.17
C LYS A 32 -14.80 -13.29 10.92
N SER A 33 -13.81 -13.09 11.80
CA SER A 33 -12.51 -13.73 11.72
C SER A 33 -12.60 -15.26 11.88
N ASN A 34 -11.78 -15.99 11.13
CA ASN A 34 -11.59 -17.44 11.27
C ASN A 34 -10.33 -17.82 12.08
N LEU A 35 -9.57 -16.84 12.60
CA LEU A 35 -8.30 -17.08 13.29
C LEU A 35 -8.43 -18.03 14.49
N GLU A 36 -9.44 -17.83 15.34
CA GLU A 36 -9.69 -18.72 16.50
C GLU A 36 -9.89 -20.17 16.04
N VAL A 37 -10.66 -20.38 14.97
CA VAL A 37 -10.94 -21.72 14.45
C VAL A 37 -9.68 -22.35 13.88
N SER A 38 -8.91 -21.61 13.08
CA SER A 38 -7.65 -22.08 12.50
C SER A 38 -6.61 -22.48 13.56
N LEU A 39 -6.50 -21.72 14.67
CA LEU A 39 -5.61 -22.06 15.78
C LEU A 39 -6.04 -23.35 16.48
N ARG A 40 -7.34 -23.48 16.80
CA ARG A 40 -7.87 -24.68 17.48
C ARG A 40 -7.75 -25.92 16.59
N LEU A 41 -7.87 -25.77 15.26
CA LEU A 41 -7.61 -26.85 14.30
C LEU A 41 -6.15 -27.27 14.32
N GLN A 42 -5.21 -26.33 14.39
CA GLN A 42 -3.78 -26.63 14.46
C GLN A 42 -3.45 -27.42 15.74
N GLU A 43 -4.04 -27.06 16.88
CA GLU A 43 -3.84 -27.82 18.12
C GLU A 43 -4.39 -29.25 18.03
N CYS A 44 -5.55 -29.43 17.39
CA CYS A 44 -6.06 -30.78 17.09
C CYS A 44 -5.06 -31.58 16.23
N ILE A 45 -4.48 -30.97 15.20
CA ILE A 45 -3.49 -31.61 14.33
C ILE A 45 -2.26 -32.02 15.16
N GLU A 46 -1.76 -31.15 16.03
CA GLU A 46 -0.62 -31.45 16.90
C GLU A 46 -0.91 -32.57 17.92
N LEU A 47 -2.13 -32.63 18.48
CA LEU A 47 -2.57 -33.74 19.34
C LEU A 47 -2.60 -35.06 18.56
N VAL A 48 -3.07 -35.04 17.30
CA VAL A 48 -3.04 -36.24 16.44
C VAL A 48 -1.60 -36.63 16.09
N LYS A 49 -0.70 -35.68 15.80
CA LYS A 49 0.73 -35.94 15.58
C LYS A 49 1.39 -36.61 16.80
N LYS A 50 0.99 -36.23 18.02
CA LYS A 50 1.43 -36.87 19.28
C LYS A 50 0.81 -38.26 19.52
N GLY A 51 -0.23 -38.63 18.76
CA GLY A 51 -0.95 -39.90 18.91
C GLY A 51 -2.09 -39.84 19.94
N GLU A 52 -2.36 -38.68 20.52
CA GLU A 52 -3.36 -38.45 21.56
C GLU A 52 -4.76 -38.20 20.95
N ARG A 53 -5.26 -39.17 20.19
CA ARG A 53 -6.52 -39.02 19.43
C ARG A 53 -7.73 -38.74 20.31
N ILE A 54 -7.81 -39.38 21.47
CA ILE A 54 -8.94 -39.19 22.41
C ILE A 54 -8.94 -37.75 22.92
N ALA A 55 -7.76 -37.22 23.29
CA ALA A 55 -7.62 -35.83 23.71
C ALA A 55 -8.00 -34.85 22.59
N ALA A 56 -7.62 -35.14 21.33
CA ALA A 56 -8.02 -34.34 20.17
C ALA A 56 -9.54 -34.32 19.96
N VAL A 57 -10.24 -35.45 20.16
CA VAL A 57 -11.71 -35.52 20.10
C VAL A 57 -12.36 -34.70 21.21
N GLU A 58 -11.88 -34.83 22.44
CA GLU A 58 -12.40 -34.07 23.59
C GLU A 58 -12.18 -32.57 23.40
N TYR A 59 -11.02 -32.18 22.87
CA TYR A 59 -10.69 -30.80 22.55
C TYR A 59 -11.62 -30.23 21.47
N ALA A 60 -11.79 -30.96 20.37
CA ALA A 60 -12.71 -30.59 19.30
C ALA A 60 -14.15 -30.45 19.82
N LYS A 61 -14.62 -31.40 20.65
CA LYS A 61 -15.94 -31.34 21.28
C LYS A 61 -16.11 -30.18 22.25
N LYS A 62 -15.04 -29.65 22.83
CA LYS A 62 -15.11 -28.50 23.73
C LYS A 62 -15.17 -27.17 22.98
N HIS A 63 -14.38 -27.04 21.92
CA HIS A 63 -14.17 -25.76 21.25
C HIS A 63 -14.99 -25.55 19.97
N PHE A 64 -15.46 -26.62 19.32
CA PHE A 64 -16.20 -26.53 18.05
C PHE A 64 -17.73 -26.64 18.16
N VAL A 65 -18.28 -26.68 19.38
CA VAL A 65 -19.73 -26.81 19.63
C VAL A 65 -20.53 -25.65 19.02
N HIS A 66 -19.95 -24.45 19.05
CA HIS A 66 -20.64 -23.22 18.63
C HIS A 66 -20.41 -22.87 17.16
N LEU A 67 -19.71 -23.72 16.40
CA LEU A 67 -19.49 -23.48 14.97
C LEU A 67 -20.79 -23.69 14.19
N THR A 68 -21.05 -22.81 13.23
CA THR A 68 -22.21 -22.93 12.35
C THR A 68 -22.00 -24.03 11.30
N SER A 69 -23.09 -24.56 10.75
CA SER A 69 -23.05 -25.60 9.71
C SER A 69 -22.27 -25.18 8.44
N GLU A 70 -22.10 -23.88 8.21
CA GLU A 70 -21.27 -23.34 7.12
C GLU A 70 -19.77 -23.46 7.43
N GLN A 71 -19.38 -23.31 8.69
CA GLN A 71 -18.00 -23.46 9.14
C GLN A 71 -17.56 -24.93 9.19
N TRP A 72 -18.50 -25.87 9.38
CA TRP A 72 -18.29 -27.33 9.33
C TRP A 72 -18.06 -27.87 7.90
N LYS A 73 -17.18 -27.24 7.12
CA LYS A 73 -16.81 -27.64 5.76
C LYS A 73 -15.30 -27.54 5.54
N GLY A 74 -14.83 -28.14 4.46
CA GLY A 74 -13.43 -28.05 4.04
C GLY A 74 -12.47 -28.61 5.08
N ASP A 75 -11.63 -27.75 5.64
CA ASP A 75 -10.51 -28.16 6.50
C ASP A 75 -10.95 -28.75 7.84
N ILE A 76 -12.07 -28.31 8.42
CA ILE A 76 -12.59 -28.90 9.67
C ILE A 76 -12.92 -30.37 9.46
N LEU A 77 -13.63 -30.71 8.39
CA LEU A 77 -14.00 -32.11 8.09
C LEU A 77 -12.76 -32.97 7.83
N LYS A 78 -11.75 -32.42 7.16
CA LYS A 78 -10.49 -33.14 6.94
C LYS A 78 -9.75 -33.40 8.25
N VAL A 79 -9.69 -32.42 9.17
CA VAL A 79 -9.06 -32.60 10.49
C VAL A 79 -9.84 -33.60 11.34
N MET A 80 -11.19 -33.59 11.30
CA MET A 80 -12.01 -34.60 11.98
C MET A 80 -11.78 -36.01 11.43
N GLY A 81 -11.66 -36.12 10.10
CA GLY A 81 -11.24 -37.35 9.43
C GLY A 81 -9.87 -37.82 9.92
N LEU A 82 -8.90 -36.91 9.96
CA LEU A 82 -7.55 -37.18 10.46
C LEU A 82 -7.54 -37.66 11.92
N ILE A 83 -8.37 -37.09 12.79
CA ILE A 83 -8.53 -37.56 14.18
C ILE A 83 -9.03 -39.02 14.20
N GLY A 84 -9.99 -39.35 13.33
CA GLY A 84 -10.54 -40.71 13.20
C GLY A 84 -9.55 -41.73 12.64
N PHE A 85 -8.88 -41.40 11.53
CA PHE A 85 -7.89 -42.28 10.88
C PHE A 85 -6.56 -42.38 11.65
N GLY A 86 -6.22 -41.38 12.48
CA GLY A 86 -4.99 -41.32 13.27
C GLY A 86 -3.73 -40.99 12.47
N ARG A 87 -2.54 -41.28 13.04
CA ARG A 87 -1.21 -41.05 12.41
C ARG A 87 -0.95 -41.88 11.14
N SER A 88 -1.98 -42.40 10.47
CA SER A 88 -1.78 -43.19 9.26
C SER A 88 -1.30 -42.28 8.13
N SER A 89 0.02 -42.26 7.96
CA SER A 89 0.80 -41.52 6.96
C SER A 89 0.55 -41.97 5.53
N GLU A 90 -0.48 -42.78 5.28
CA GLU A 90 -0.72 -43.46 4.00
C GLU A 90 -1.64 -42.69 3.05
N PHE A 91 -2.30 -41.63 3.51
CA PHE A 91 -3.22 -40.86 2.67
C PHE A 91 -2.61 -39.52 2.26
N ALA A 92 -2.35 -39.36 0.96
CA ALA A 92 -1.86 -38.12 0.37
C ALA A 92 -2.72 -36.88 0.74
N ALA A 93 -4.03 -37.09 0.96
CA ALA A 93 -4.98 -36.04 1.32
C ALA A 93 -4.71 -35.35 2.68
N TYR A 94 -3.95 -35.99 3.59
CA TYR A 94 -3.60 -35.41 4.89
C TYR A 94 -2.16 -34.90 4.97
N LYS A 95 -1.33 -35.16 3.95
CA LYS A 95 0.08 -34.72 3.93
C LYS A 95 0.20 -33.20 3.97
N ASP A 96 -0.66 -32.52 3.21
CA ASP A 96 -0.71 -31.05 3.16
C ASP A 96 -1.19 -30.41 4.48
N LEU A 97 -1.96 -31.16 5.29
CA LEU A 97 -2.45 -30.71 6.60
C LEU A 97 -1.40 -30.87 7.70
N LEU A 98 -0.45 -31.78 7.51
CA LEU A 98 0.61 -32.08 8.48
C LEU A 98 1.87 -31.24 8.25
N ASN A 99 1.95 -30.51 7.14
CA ASN A 99 3.10 -29.70 6.76
C ASN A 99 3.28 -28.47 7.68
N ASP A 100 4.53 -28.09 7.92
CA ASP A 100 4.89 -27.02 8.85
C ASP A 100 4.59 -25.62 8.27
N ASP A 101 4.45 -25.49 6.94
CA ASP A 101 4.00 -24.27 6.25
C ASP A 101 2.66 -23.72 6.81
N LYS A 102 1.88 -24.55 7.50
CA LYS A 102 0.64 -24.13 8.19
C LYS A 102 0.92 -23.10 9.29
N TRP A 103 2.06 -23.18 9.96
CA TRP A 103 2.42 -22.21 10.99
C TRP A 103 2.74 -20.84 10.40
N ASP A 104 3.43 -20.79 9.26
CA ASP A 104 3.67 -19.53 8.54
C ASP A 104 2.36 -18.89 8.09
N ASN A 105 1.42 -19.70 7.57
CA ASN A 105 0.09 -19.24 7.21
C ASN A 105 -0.70 -18.72 8.43
N LEU A 106 -0.55 -19.33 9.61
CA LEU A 106 -1.17 -18.86 10.85
C LEU A 106 -0.57 -17.55 11.34
N ILE A 107 0.75 -17.38 11.22
CA ILE A 107 1.45 -16.13 11.54
C ILE A 107 0.93 -15.01 10.64
N GLU A 108 0.81 -15.28 9.34
CA GLU A 108 0.31 -14.29 8.37
C GLU A 108 -1.17 -13.96 8.62
N LEU A 109 -2.01 -14.96 8.90
CA LEU A 109 -3.40 -14.73 9.30
C LEU A 109 -3.48 -13.89 10.59
N PHE A 110 -2.64 -14.15 11.57
CA PHE A 110 -2.55 -13.35 12.78
C PHE A 110 -2.16 -11.89 12.47
N ARG A 111 -1.15 -11.67 11.62
CA ARG A 111 -0.73 -10.32 11.20
C ARG A 111 -1.87 -9.54 10.55
N GLN A 112 -2.57 -10.17 9.63
CA GLN A 112 -3.73 -9.58 8.95
C GLN A 112 -4.84 -9.22 9.94
N GLU A 113 -5.21 -10.15 10.82
CA GLU A 113 -6.28 -9.92 11.80
C GLU A 113 -5.88 -8.88 12.86
N ASN A 114 -4.62 -8.86 13.28
CA ASN A 114 -4.07 -7.85 14.17
C ASN A 114 -4.10 -6.46 13.51
N ALA A 115 -3.69 -6.35 12.24
CA ALA A 115 -3.79 -5.10 11.49
C ALA A 115 -5.26 -4.63 11.38
N ARG A 116 -6.18 -5.53 11.03
CA ARG A 116 -7.62 -5.24 10.91
C ARG A 116 -8.23 -4.76 12.24
N ILE A 117 -7.87 -5.38 13.36
CA ILE A 117 -8.38 -4.99 14.68
C ILE A 117 -7.93 -3.59 15.08
N PHE A 118 -6.66 -3.27 14.83
CA PHE A 118 -6.08 -1.98 15.19
C PHE A 118 -6.23 -0.93 14.08
N GLN A 119 -6.92 -1.26 12.99
CA GLN A 119 -7.06 -0.41 11.81
C GLN A 119 -5.70 0.11 11.31
N LEU A 120 -4.68 -0.71 11.48
CA LEU A 120 -3.37 -0.42 10.92
C LEU A 120 -3.51 -0.52 9.41
N MET A 121 -3.04 0.53 8.73
CA MET A 121 -3.03 0.56 7.29
C MET A 121 -2.14 -0.59 6.80
N GLU A 122 -2.65 -1.41 5.87
CA GLU A 122 -1.88 -2.49 5.23
C GLU A 122 -0.61 -1.95 4.54
N HIS A 123 -0.66 -0.67 4.16
CA HIS A 123 0.47 0.08 3.63
C HIS A 123 1.16 0.89 4.73
N SER A 124 2.48 1.01 4.65
CA SER A 124 3.23 1.88 5.56
C SER A 124 2.74 3.32 5.47
N SER A 125 2.79 4.07 6.58
CA SER A 125 2.44 5.49 6.58
C SER A 125 3.27 6.28 5.54
N PHE A 126 4.50 5.83 5.27
CA PHE A 126 5.33 6.36 4.20
C PHE A 126 4.67 6.21 2.82
N ASN A 127 4.18 5.01 2.47
CA ASN A 127 3.51 4.76 1.20
C ASN A 127 2.27 5.66 1.04
N ALA A 128 1.44 5.75 2.09
CA ALA A 128 0.27 6.63 2.08
C ALA A 128 0.64 8.10 1.83
N CYS A 129 1.61 8.63 2.56
CA CYS A 129 2.09 10.00 2.38
C CYS A 129 2.69 10.24 1.01
N LEU A 130 3.47 9.28 0.49
CA LEU A 130 4.08 9.37 -0.83
C LEU A 130 3.00 9.41 -1.93
N CYS A 131 2.04 8.49 -1.90
CA CYS A 131 0.92 8.46 -2.84
C CYS A 131 0.09 9.75 -2.78
N MET A 132 -0.24 10.24 -1.59
CA MET A 132 -0.95 11.52 -1.43
C MET A 132 -0.17 12.70 -2.02
N GLY A 133 1.14 12.76 -1.77
CA GLY A 133 2.01 13.81 -2.33
C GLY A 133 2.09 13.74 -3.86
N MET A 134 2.18 12.53 -4.42
CA MET A 134 2.19 12.33 -5.87
C MET A 134 0.86 12.74 -6.50
N SER A 135 -0.28 12.31 -5.93
CA SER A 135 -1.61 12.71 -6.40
C SER A 135 -1.85 14.21 -6.35
N ALA A 136 -1.32 14.91 -5.34
CA ALA A 136 -1.44 16.36 -5.23
C ALA A 136 -0.69 17.14 -6.33
N LEU A 137 0.33 16.52 -6.95
CA LEU A 137 1.15 17.12 -8.01
C LEU A 137 0.82 16.58 -9.41
N LYS A 138 0.22 15.38 -9.50
CA LYS A 138 -0.05 14.71 -10.77
C LYS A 138 -1.12 15.47 -11.56
N THR A 139 -0.80 15.85 -12.79
CA THR A 139 -1.75 16.48 -13.71
C THR A 139 -1.96 15.60 -14.95
N PRO A 140 -3.06 15.77 -15.70
CA PRO A 140 -3.28 15.05 -16.96
C PRO A 140 -2.20 15.28 -18.04
N HIS A 141 -1.35 16.29 -17.86
CA HIS A 141 -0.28 16.64 -18.81
C HIS A 141 1.09 16.06 -18.41
N CYS A 142 1.20 15.41 -17.24
CA CYS A 142 2.45 14.77 -16.83
C CYS A 142 2.80 13.62 -17.78
N ARG A 143 4.06 13.59 -18.23
CA ARG A 143 4.63 12.55 -19.10
C ARG A 143 6.08 12.28 -18.66
N PRO A 144 6.62 11.06 -18.87
CA PRO A 144 8.02 10.77 -18.61
C PRO A 144 8.94 11.71 -19.38
N ASP A 145 9.76 12.48 -18.67
CA ASP A 145 10.80 13.34 -19.22
C ASP A 145 11.94 13.48 -18.18
N PRO A 146 13.12 12.88 -18.44
CA PRO A 146 14.27 12.95 -17.53
C PRO A 146 14.73 14.38 -17.24
N ASN A 147 14.49 15.32 -18.16
CA ASN A 147 14.91 16.72 -18.03
C ASN A 147 13.83 17.61 -17.40
N SER A 148 12.68 17.04 -17.03
CA SER A 148 11.58 17.81 -16.46
C SER A 148 11.87 18.21 -15.02
N ARG A 149 11.56 19.47 -14.67
CA ARG A 149 11.59 19.93 -13.27
C ARG A 149 10.40 19.44 -12.45
N CYS A 150 9.37 18.89 -13.10
CA CYS A 150 8.21 18.33 -12.41
C CYS A 150 8.61 16.98 -11.79
N PRO A 151 8.44 16.79 -10.47
CA PRO A 151 8.76 15.53 -9.81
C PRO A 151 7.99 14.34 -10.39
N ILE A 152 6.74 14.54 -10.80
CA ILE A 152 5.87 13.50 -11.37
C ILE A 152 6.27 13.10 -12.80
N CYS A 153 6.98 13.97 -13.52
CA CYS A 153 7.45 13.67 -14.87
C CYS A 153 8.80 12.92 -14.85
N GLN A 154 9.48 12.83 -13.71
CA GLN A 154 10.69 12.02 -13.59
C GLN A 154 10.34 10.55 -13.81
N PRO A 155 11.06 9.78 -14.65
CA PRO A 155 10.66 8.43 -15.05
C PRO A 155 10.29 7.51 -13.88
N ASP A 156 11.16 7.45 -12.86
CA ASP A 156 10.99 6.58 -11.69
C ASP A 156 9.73 6.92 -10.88
N ILE A 157 9.37 8.20 -10.83
CA ILE A 157 8.18 8.67 -10.10
C ILE A 157 6.93 8.58 -10.98
N ASN A 158 7.08 8.76 -12.30
CA ASN A 158 5.97 8.72 -13.23
C ASN A 158 5.34 7.32 -13.27
N GLU A 159 6.17 6.27 -13.29
CA GLU A 159 5.74 4.87 -13.21
C GLU A 159 4.97 4.59 -11.91
N LEU A 160 5.51 5.02 -10.77
CA LEU A 160 4.85 4.87 -9.45
C LEU A 160 3.52 5.63 -9.35
N ALA A 161 3.35 6.70 -10.13
CA ALA A 161 2.17 7.54 -10.08
C ALA A 161 1.10 7.13 -11.09
N GLU A 162 1.29 6.09 -11.91
CA GLU A 162 0.40 5.74 -13.03
C GLU A 162 -1.07 5.56 -12.60
N ASP A 163 -1.30 4.76 -11.56
CA ASP A 163 -2.63 4.43 -11.04
C ASP A 163 -3.23 5.49 -10.09
N LEU A 164 -2.48 6.56 -9.80
CA LEU A 164 -2.93 7.60 -8.87
C LEU A 164 -3.92 8.58 -9.51
N PRO A 165 -4.87 9.15 -8.73
CA PRO A 165 -5.76 10.18 -9.23
C PRO A 165 -5.00 11.47 -9.57
N PHE A 166 -5.60 12.29 -10.44
CA PHE A 166 -5.10 13.61 -10.78
C PHE A 166 -5.47 14.65 -9.72
N ALA A 167 -4.59 15.63 -9.53
CA ALA A 167 -4.83 16.78 -8.69
C ALA A 167 -6.03 17.58 -9.21
N HIS A 168 -6.94 17.93 -8.31
CA HIS A 168 -8.01 18.89 -8.60
C HIS A 168 -7.56 20.29 -8.17
N THR A 169 -7.13 21.10 -9.14
CA THR A 169 -6.72 22.49 -8.89
C THR A 169 -7.84 23.44 -9.32
N SER A 170 -8.45 24.15 -8.36
CA SER A 170 -9.46 25.19 -8.65
C SER A 170 -8.83 26.50 -9.13
N ILE A 171 -7.53 26.69 -8.89
CA ILE A 171 -6.78 27.90 -9.23
C ILE A 171 -5.49 27.48 -9.92
N SER A 172 -5.29 27.96 -11.13
CA SER A 172 -4.02 27.82 -11.86
C SER A 172 -3.10 28.99 -11.54
N ARG A 173 -1.83 28.71 -11.28
CA ARG A 173 -0.78 29.72 -11.18
C ARG A 173 0.24 29.50 -12.27
N LEU A 174 0.67 30.57 -12.91
CA LEU A 174 1.66 30.50 -13.97
C LEU A 174 2.99 30.93 -13.40
N ILE A 175 4.02 30.12 -13.65
CA ILE A 175 5.36 30.33 -13.11
C ILE A 175 6.32 30.56 -14.27
N CYS A 176 7.16 31.58 -14.13
CA CYS A 176 8.19 31.87 -15.11
C CYS A 176 9.21 30.73 -15.16
N PRO A 177 9.51 30.14 -16.34
CA PRO A 177 10.44 29.02 -16.43
C PRO A 177 11.90 29.38 -16.14
N TYR A 178 12.27 30.66 -16.25
CA TYR A 178 13.62 31.15 -15.96
C TYR A 178 13.79 31.51 -14.47
N SER A 179 13.01 32.46 -13.96
CA SER A 179 13.16 32.93 -12.58
C SER A 179 12.49 32.04 -11.53
N GLY A 180 11.50 31.22 -11.91
CA GLY A 180 10.66 30.49 -10.96
C GLY A 180 9.65 31.38 -10.20
N GLU A 181 9.56 32.67 -10.53
CA GLU A 181 8.59 33.60 -9.94
C GLU A 181 7.21 33.49 -10.62
N GLU A 182 6.15 33.80 -9.89
CA GLU A 182 4.79 33.83 -10.42
C GLU A 182 4.61 34.93 -11.47
N LEU A 183 3.86 34.60 -12.52
CA LEU A 183 3.41 35.53 -13.56
C LEU A 183 2.06 36.09 -13.13
N ASN A 184 2.03 37.38 -12.83
CA ASN A 184 0.87 38.09 -12.31
C ASN A 184 0.89 39.56 -12.76
N GLU A 185 0.02 40.39 -12.18
CA GLU A 185 -0.06 41.83 -12.51
C GLU A 185 1.26 42.59 -12.29
N ASN A 186 2.06 42.16 -11.31
CA ASN A 186 3.36 42.77 -10.96
C ASN A 186 4.56 42.10 -11.67
N ASN A 187 4.32 41.04 -12.44
CA ASN A 187 5.33 40.34 -13.24
C ASN A 187 4.64 39.75 -14.48
N PRO A 188 4.17 40.61 -15.41
CA PRO A 188 3.36 40.17 -16.52
C PRO A 188 4.14 39.26 -17.48
N PRO A 189 3.46 38.33 -18.17
CA PRO A 189 4.09 37.44 -19.14
C PRO A 189 4.39 38.16 -20.46
N PHE A 190 5.59 37.91 -21.00
CA PHE A 190 6.07 38.37 -22.30
C PHE A 190 6.53 37.18 -23.14
N MET A 191 6.20 37.18 -24.43
CA MET A 191 6.50 36.12 -25.38
C MET A 191 7.58 36.55 -26.38
N LEU A 192 8.60 35.71 -26.52
CA LEU A 192 9.62 35.83 -27.57
C LEU A 192 9.08 35.31 -28.91
N PRO A 193 9.68 35.68 -30.06
CA PRO A 193 9.27 35.23 -31.40
C PRO A 193 9.23 33.70 -31.59
N ASN A 194 10.01 32.94 -30.81
CA ASN A 194 9.98 31.47 -30.81
C ASN A 194 8.84 30.86 -29.95
N GLY A 195 7.91 31.68 -29.45
CA GLY A 195 6.75 31.25 -28.67
C GLY A 195 7.04 30.96 -27.19
N ARG A 196 8.26 31.21 -26.70
CA ARG A 196 8.60 31.03 -25.28
C ARG A 196 8.16 32.25 -24.47
N VAL A 197 7.57 32.00 -23.30
CA VAL A 197 7.04 33.03 -22.41
C VAL A 197 7.88 33.15 -21.14
N TYR A 198 8.23 34.38 -20.77
CA TYR A 198 8.96 34.74 -19.56
C TYR A 198 8.30 35.94 -18.86
N GLY A 199 8.53 36.11 -17.57
CA GLY A 199 8.02 37.29 -16.85
C GLY A 199 8.86 38.54 -17.15
N GLU A 200 8.27 39.72 -17.03
CA GLU A 200 8.94 41.02 -17.20
C GLU A 200 10.29 41.09 -16.48
N LYS A 201 10.34 40.71 -15.20
CA LYS A 201 11.58 40.68 -14.41
C LYS A 201 12.66 39.77 -14.99
N SER A 202 12.26 38.71 -15.70
CA SER A 202 13.22 37.82 -16.38
C SER A 202 13.69 38.41 -17.69
N ILE A 203 12.79 39.08 -18.43
CA ILE A 203 13.13 39.80 -19.66
C ILE A 203 14.18 40.89 -19.37
N GLU A 204 13.98 41.67 -18.31
CA GLU A 204 14.95 42.70 -17.89
C GLU A 204 16.34 42.12 -17.58
N LYS A 205 16.39 40.95 -16.94
CA LYS A 205 17.65 40.27 -16.60
C LYS A 205 18.33 39.62 -17.80
N LEU A 206 17.57 39.20 -18.81
CA LEU A 206 18.07 38.52 -20.01
C LEU A 206 18.39 39.49 -21.15
N CYS A 207 18.00 40.76 -21.02
CA CYS A 207 18.22 41.79 -22.02
C CYS A 207 19.63 42.39 -21.88
N HIS A 208 20.41 42.31 -22.96
CA HIS A 208 21.70 42.98 -23.11
C HIS A 208 21.73 43.69 -24.46
N ASP A 209 22.10 44.97 -24.49
CA ASP A 209 22.20 45.77 -25.72
C ASP A 209 20.97 45.69 -26.65
N ASN A 210 19.76 45.79 -26.07
CA ASN A 210 18.46 45.67 -26.76
C ASN A 210 18.21 44.31 -27.45
N GLN A 211 18.96 43.28 -27.07
CA GLN A 211 18.78 41.91 -27.53
C GLN A 211 18.54 40.99 -26.34
N ILE A 212 17.75 39.93 -26.55
CA ILE A 212 17.44 38.92 -25.56
C ILE A 212 17.84 37.56 -26.11
N GLU A 213 18.69 36.85 -25.37
CA GLU A 213 19.00 35.45 -25.63
C GLU A 213 18.03 34.54 -24.89
N CYS A 214 17.35 33.65 -25.62
CA CYS A 214 16.45 32.67 -25.02
C CYS A 214 17.26 31.61 -24.25
N PRO A 215 17.09 31.45 -22.92
CA PRO A 215 17.90 30.53 -22.13
C PRO A 215 17.71 29.04 -22.48
N ARG A 216 16.64 28.68 -23.20
CA ARG A 216 16.35 27.30 -23.62
C ARG A 216 16.84 26.98 -25.03
N THR A 217 16.77 27.93 -25.96
CA THR A 217 17.09 27.71 -27.38
C THR A 217 18.39 28.39 -27.82
N ARG A 218 18.92 29.31 -27.01
CA ARG A 218 20.07 30.18 -27.32
C ARG A 218 19.88 31.06 -28.56
N GLU A 219 18.65 31.23 -29.00
CA GLU A 219 18.30 32.15 -30.07
C GLU A 219 18.24 33.58 -29.53
N VAL A 220 18.74 34.53 -30.32
CA VAL A 220 18.79 35.95 -29.95
C VAL A 220 17.73 36.72 -30.72
N PHE A 221 16.91 37.49 -30.01
CA PHE A 221 15.84 38.30 -30.59
C PHE A 221 15.96 39.76 -30.15
N PRO A 222 15.63 40.73 -31.02
CA PRO A 222 15.56 42.12 -30.62
C PRO A 222 14.39 42.34 -29.65
N LEU A 223 14.59 43.19 -28.63
CA LEU A 223 13.59 43.51 -27.61
C LEU A 223 12.27 44.05 -28.23
N SER A 224 12.35 44.72 -29.38
CA SER A 224 11.19 45.26 -30.10
C SER A 224 10.21 44.20 -30.62
N GLN A 225 10.64 42.94 -30.76
CA GLN A 225 9.79 41.83 -31.21
C GLN A 225 9.16 41.05 -30.05
N VAL A 226 9.45 41.43 -28.80
CA VAL A 226 8.88 40.78 -27.62
C VAL A 226 7.49 41.36 -27.34
N VAL A 227 6.50 40.48 -27.24
CA VAL A 227 5.09 40.88 -27.12
C VAL A 227 4.55 40.52 -25.76
N ARG A 228 3.85 41.45 -25.09
CA ARG A 228 3.14 41.16 -23.84
C ARG A 228 1.96 40.22 -24.12
N VAL A 229 1.82 39.19 -23.30
CA VAL A 229 0.71 38.23 -23.37
C VAL A 229 -0.32 38.58 -22.30
N PHE A 230 -1.59 38.40 -22.63
CA PHE A 230 -2.70 38.48 -21.69
C PHE A 230 -3.36 37.11 -21.60
N ILE A 231 -3.79 36.77 -20.39
CA ILE A 231 -4.36 35.47 -20.07
C ILE A 231 -5.77 35.75 -19.60
N LEU A 232 -6.73 35.23 -20.36
CA LEU A 232 -8.17 35.40 -20.16
C LEU A 232 -8.73 34.27 -19.30
#